data_AF-A0A961RUR6-F1
#
_entry.id   AF-A0A961RUR6-F1
#
_cell.length_a   1.000
_cell.length_b   1.000
_cell.length_c   1.000
_cell.angle_alpha   90.00
_cell.angle_beta   90.00
_cell.angle_gamma   90.00
#
_symmetry.space_group_name_H-M   'P 1'
#
loop_
_entity.id
_entity.type
_entity.pdbx_description
1 polymer ?
#
loop_
_entity_poly.entity_id
_entity_poly.type
_entity_poly.pdbx_seq_one_letter_code
_entity_poly.pdbx_strand_id
1 'polypeptide(L)'
;RKCDGYYFPVSFSTTRERFEQDAQSCQAMCPGAEVELYYHGMPSQDSEDMISYRTDEPYANLPTAFSYRKKISEGCECKFSRGGLFEVAGSGGIQEVDTDSRAREERIGIPVFKTDPALDPETVANAGAGLTPQFISSFGKKPDEDTKPVATLDERKIRVVGPEFFPVQ
;
A
#
# COMPACT_ATOMS: atom_id res chain seq x y z
N ARG A 1 6.05 13.26 24.72
CA ARG A 1 7.29 12.99 25.46
C ARG A 1 7.37 13.89 26.69
N LYS A 2 7.72 13.35 27.85
CA LYS A 2 7.77 14.13 29.10
C LYS A 2 9.03 14.96 29.28
N CYS A 3 10.10 14.70 28.53
CA CYS A 3 11.37 15.37 28.77
C CYS A 3 11.55 16.68 27.99
N ASP A 4 10.80 16.89 26.90
CA ASP A 4 10.82 18.10 26.09
C ASP A 4 9.42 18.63 25.73
N GLY A 5 8.38 17.86 26.08
CA GLY A 5 7.00 18.17 25.79
C GLY A 5 6.58 17.88 24.33
N TYR A 6 7.45 17.38 23.45
CA TYR A 6 7.02 17.16 22.06
C TYR A 6 5.95 16.07 21.96
N TYR A 7 4.92 16.30 21.13
CA TYR A 7 3.81 15.36 20.95
C TYR A 7 4.10 14.32 19.87
N PHE A 8 3.51 13.13 20.01
CA PHE A 8 3.54 12.08 19.01
C PHE A 8 2.27 12.18 18.14
N PRO A 9 2.36 12.10 16.80
CA PRO A 9 1.17 12.19 15.96
C PRO A 9 0.30 10.94 16.13
N VAL A 10 -0.94 11.13 16.57
CA VAL A 10 -1.99 10.10 16.60
C VAL A 10 -3.06 10.40 15.56
N SER A 11 -3.80 9.38 15.13
CA SER A 11 -4.88 9.59 14.15
C SER A 11 -5.96 10.50 14.75
N PHE A 12 -6.42 11.49 13.97
CA PHE A 12 -7.54 12.36 14.36
C PHE A 12 -8.84 11.59 14.60
N SER A 13 -8.98 10.40 13.99
CA SER A 13 -10.15 9.53 14.07
C SER A 13 -10.00 8.41 15.09
N THR A 14 -8.93 8.43 15.91
CA THR A 14 -8.75 7.42 16.95
C THR A 14 -9.85 7.55 18.01
N THR A 15 -10.21 6.42 18.62
CA THR A 15 -11.20 6.35 19.70
C THR A 15 -10.51 6.02 21.02
N ARG A 16 -11.18 6.29 22.16
CA ARG A 16 -10.59 6.08 23.48
C ARG A 16 -10.16 4.63 23.72
N GLU A 17 -10.81 3.66 23.09
CA GLU A 17 -10.47 2.24 23.17
C GLU A 17 -9.12 1.92 22.51
N ARG A 18 -8.64 2.75 21.58
CA ARG A 18 -7.37 2.57 20.87
C ARG A 18 -6.20 3.33 21.49
N PHE A 19 -6.46 4.25 22.42
CA PHE A 19 -5.42 5.05 23.09
C PHE A 19 -4.32 4.21 23.74
N GLU A 20 -4.66 3.05 24.31
CA GLU A 20 -3.66 2.14 24.88
C GLU A 20 -2.68 1.62 23.82
N GLN A 21 -3.19 1.29 22.61
CA GLN A 21 -2.36 0.83 21.49
C GLN A 21 -1.49 1.97 20.94
N ASP A 22 -2.05 3.19 20.86
CA ASP A 22 -1.32 4.38 20.43
C ASP A 22 -0.21 4.73 21.45
N ALA A 23 -0.48 4.61 22.76
CA ALA A 23 0.50 4.81 23.82
C ALA A 23 1.64 3.78 23.75
N GLN A 24 1.32 2.51 23.53
CA GLN A 24 2.32 1.45 23.34
C GLN A 24 3.18 1.68 22.10
N SER A 25 2.58 2.12 21.00
CA SER A 25 3.29 2.47 19.77
C SER A 25 4.25 3.64 20.02
N CYS A 26 3.80 4.69 20.71
CA CYS A 26 4.65 5.80 21.12
C CYS A 26 5.83 5.33 22.00
N GLN A 27 5.58 4.47 22.97
CA GLN A 27 6.62 3.91 23.85
C GLN A 27 7.64 3.07 23.07
N ALA A 28 7.19 2.25 22.11
CA ALA A 28 8.07 1.43 21.28
C ALA A 28 9.02 2.27 20.40
N MET A 29 8.57 3.45 19.97
CA MET A 29 9.37 4.37 19.15
C MET A 29 10.31 5.26 19.98
N CYS A 30 10.07 5.35 21.28
CA CYS A 30 10.82 6.18 22.21
C CYS A 30 11.34 5.35 23.41
N PRO A 31 12.13 4.27 23.21
CA PRO A 31 12.53 3.37 24.29
C PRO A 31 13.43 4.02 25.35
N GLY A 32 14.08 5.13 25.03
CA GLY A 32 14.96 5.88 25.93
C GLY A 32 14.33 7.13 26.57
N ALA A 33 13.04 7.40 26.30
CA ALA A 33 12.36 8.57 26.83
C ALA A 33 11.07 8.17 27.56
N GLU A 34 10.77 8.84 28.66
CA GLU A 34 9.47 8.71 29.30
C GLU A 34 8.40 9.39 28.43
N VAL A 35 7.43 8.60 27.97
CA VAL A 35 6.32 9.07 27.16
C VAL A 35 5.00 8.83 27.85
N GLU A 36 4.06 9.72 27.57
CA GLU A 36 2.69 9.62 28.02
C GLU A 36 1.80 10.22 26.92
N LEU A 37 0.64 9.60 26.72
CA LEU A 37 -0.32 10.02 25.72
C LEU A 37 -1.25 11.08 26.31
N TYR A 38 -1.21 12.25 25.68
CA TYR A 38 -2.13 13.35 25.92
C TYR A 38 -3.01 13.52 24.70
N TYR A 39 -4.28 13.84 24.90
CA TYR A 39 -5.23 14.04 23.82
C TYR A 39 -6.11 15.26 24.09
N HIS A 40 -6.66 15.82 23.02
CA HIS A 40 -7.69 16.86 23.07
C HIS A 40 -8.84 16.45 22.14
N GLY A 41 -10.05 16.92 22.46
CA GLY A 41 -11.25 16.68 21.69
C GLY A 41 -11.34 17.60 20.47
N MET A 42 -11.40 17.00 19.29
CA MET A 42 -11.81 17.71 18.07
C MET A 42 -13.33 17.99 18.12
N PRO A 43 -13.84 19.13 17.62
CA PRO A 43 -13.17 20.12 16.76
C PRO A 43 -12.74 21.43 17.44
N SER A 44 -13.01 21.63 18.73
CA SER A 44 -12.88 22.95 19.38
C SER A 44 -11.75 23.08 20.41
N GLN A 45 -11.03 22.00 20.72
CA GLN A 45 -9.92 22.03 21.66
C GLN A 45 -8.58 22.06 20.93
N ASP A 46 -7.65 22.84 21.45
CA ASP A 46 -6.29 22.98 20.91
C ASP A 46 -5.29 22.12 21.71
N SER A 47 -4.01 22.17 21.31
CA SER A 47 -2.92 21.47 22.00
C SER A 47 -2.73 21.94 23.45
N GLU A 48 -3.18 23.14 23.76
CA GLU A 48 -3.17 23.77 25.08
C GLU A 48 -4.15 23.12 26.07
N ASP A 49 -5.25 22.57 25.57
CA ASP A 49 -6.32 21.96 26.37
C ASP A 49 -6.18 20.44 26.50
N MET A 50 -5.03 19.89 26.08
CA MET A 50 -4.81 18.45 26.15
C MET A 50 -4.79 17.94 27.59
N ILE A 51 -5.31 16.73 27.79
CA ILE A 51 -5.29 16.03 29.08
C ILE A 51 -4.67 14.63 28.93
N SER A 52 -4.05 14.12 29.99
CA SER A 52 -3.52 12.75 30.02
C SER A 52 -4.67 11.75 29.92
N TYR A 53 -4.52 10.71 29.09
CA TYR A 53 -5.52 9.64 29.03
C TYR A 53 -5.57 8.76 30.29
N ARG A 54 -4.53 8.80 31.14
CA ARG A 54 -4.43 7.95 32.35
C ARG A 54 -4.85 8.68 33.61
N THR A 55 -4.38 9.92 33.78
CA THR A 55 -4.53 10.67 35.03
C THR A 55 -5.52 11.84 34.91
N ASP A 56 -6.01 12.12 33.70
CA ASP A 56 -6.81 13.33 33.38
C ASP A 56 -6.10 14.65 33.74
N GLU A 57 -4.78 14.62 33.96
CA GLU A 57 -4.01 15.82 34.26
C GLU A 57 -3.80 16.68 33.01
N PRO A 58 -3.98 18.01 33.10
CA PRO A 58 -3.70 18.93 32.02
C PRO A 58 -2.25 18.85 31.55
N TYR A 59 -2.05 18.82 30.23
CA TYR A 59 -0.73 18.84 29.61
C TYR A 59 0.06 20.09 29.99
N ALA A 60 -0.62 21.23 30.18
CA ALA A 60 -0.02 22.48 30.64
C ALA A 60 0.65 22.39 32.02
N ASN A 61 0.29 21.41 32.86
CA ASN A 61 0.91 21.19 34.17
C ASN A 61 2.28 20.49 34.08
N LEU A 62 2.61 19.90 32.93
CA LEU A 62 3.91 19.27 32.72
C LEU A 62 5.01 20.36 32.74
N PRO A 63 6.07 20.23 33.55
CA PRO A 63 7.12 21.25 33.65
C PRO A 63 7.83 21.57 32.33
N THR A 64 7.84 20.61 31.41
CA THR A 64 8.45 20.73 30.08
C THR A 64 7.42 21.02 28.98
N ALA A 65 6.16 21.30 29.33
CA ALA A 65 5.10 21.59 28.35
C ALA A 65 5.55 22.67 27.36
N PHE A 66 5.31 22.44 26.08
CA PHE A 66 5.66 23.38 24.99
C PHE A 66 7.14 23.78 24.89
N SER A 67 8.05 23.13 25.63
CA SER A 67 9.48 23.47 25.59
C SER A 67 10.08 23.28 24.20
N TYR A 68 9.60 22.26 23.48
CA TYR A 68 9.94 21.98 22.09
C TYR A 68 9.67 23.16 21.12
N ARG A 69 8.75 24.09 21.45
CA ARG A 69 8.47 25.26 20.61
C ARG A 69 9.59 26.31 20.67
N LYS A 70 10.41 26.28 21.73
CA LYS A 70 11.48 27.27 21.98
C LYS A 70 12.88 26.71 21.77
N LYS A 71 13.10 25.44 22.12
CA LYS A 71 14.40 24.79 22.04
C LYS A 71 14.26 23.32 21.64
N ILE A 72 15.25 22.83 20.89
CA ILE A 72 15.39 21.41 20.60
C ILE A 72 16.26 20.79 21.70
N SER A 73 15.82 19.66 22.25
CA SER A 73 16.53 18.92 23.30
C SER A 73 17.26 17.71 22.69
N GLU A 74 18.59 17.81 22.57
CA GLU A 74 19.44 16.82 21.89
C GLU A 74 19.48 15.43 22.57
N GLY A 75 18.98 15.30 23.81
CA GLY A 75 18.89 14.03 24.54
C GLY A 75 17.50 13.40 24.54
N CYS A 76 16.52 14.02 23.89
CA CYS A 76 15.10 13.68 23.99
C CYS A 76 14.50 13.43 22.62
N GLU A 77 15.02 12.42 21.94
CA GLU A 77 14.60 12.06 20.59
C GLU A 77 13.91 10.69 20.58
N CYS A 78 12.84 10.60 19.79
CA CYS A 78 12.23 9.33 19.46
C CYS A 78 12.82 8.88 18.14
N LYS A 79 13.28 7.64 18.07
CA LYS A 79 13.70 7.05 16.82
C LYS A 79 12.44 6.65 16.08
N PHE A 80 11.91 7.57 15.29
CA PHE A 80 11.09 7.17 14.17
C PHE A 80 12.00 6.39 13.24
N SER A 81 11.96 5.06 13.34
CA SER A 81 12.25 4.25 12.16
C SER A 81 11.23 4.74 11.13
N ARG A 82 11.65 5.63 10.24
CA ARG A 82 11.00 5.89 8.96
C ARG A 82 11.05 4.56 8.21
N GLY A 83 10.20 3.61 8.62
CA GLY A 83 10.09 2.31 7.98
C GLY A 83 9.70 2.55 6.53
N GLY A 84 10.66 2.35 5.63
CA GLY A 84 10.47 2.25 4.18
C GLY A 84 10.26 3.54 3.38
N LEU A 85 9.81 4.66 3.95
CA LEU A 85 9.39 5.79 3.11
C LEU A 85 10.53 6.66 2.55
N PHE A 86 11.75 6.58 3.12
CA PHE A 86 12.90 7.35 2.62
C PHE A 86 13.82 6.53 1.70
N GLU A 87 13.76 5.18 1.76
CA GLU A 87 14.55 4.31 0.87
C GLU A 87 13.98 4.24 -0.56
N VAL A 88 12.70 4.56 -0.75
CA VAL A 88 12.09 4.65 -2.10
C VAL A 88 12.41 6.00 -2.78
N ALA A 89 12.82 7.02 -2.02
CA ALA A 89 13.19 8.34 -2.53
C ALA A 89 14.71 8.50 -2.55
N GLY A 90 15.39 7.58 -3.22
CA GLY A 90 16.75 7.68 -3.76
C GLY A 90 17.77 8.50 -2.96
N SER A 91 18.60 7.81 -2.16
CA SER A 91 20.03 8.09 -2.00
C SER A 91 20.68 7.08 -1.06
N GLY A 92 21.50 6.17 -1.61
CA GLY A 92 22.63 5.60 -0.88
C GLY A 92 22.67 4.07 -0.76
N GLY A 93 23.37 3.43 -1.70
CA GLY A 93 24.15 2.21 -1.45
C GLY A 93 23.43 0.88 -1.61
N ILE A 94 23.61 0.27 -2.78
CA ILE A 94 23.52 -1.19 -2.98
C ILE A 94 24.43 -1.88 -1.94
N GLN A 95 23.85 -2.52 -0.93
CA GLN A 95 24.55 -3.56 -0.19
C GLN A 95 24.33 -4.86 -0.97
N GLU A 96 25.41 -5.44 -1.48
CA GLU A 96 25.42 -6.80 -1.99
C GLU A 96 25.05 -7.75 -0.84
N VAL A 97 23.87 -8.35 -0.95
CA VAL A 97 23.41 -9.36 0.01
C VAL A 97 24.07 -10.69 -0.38
N ASP A 98 24.99 -11.14 0.47
CA ASP A 98 25.63 -12.46 0.40
C ASP A 98 24.58 -13.58 0.44
N THR A 99 24.65 -14.49 -0.54
CA THR A 99 23.58 -15.47 -0.85
C THR A 99 23.80 -16.85 -0.25
N ASP A 100 24.64 -16.99 0.79
CA ASP A 100 24.88 -18.29 1.40
C ASP A 100 24.57 -18.29 2.89
N SER A 101 23.30 -18.49 3.25
CA SER A 101 22.91 -19.13 4.51
C SER A 101 21.43 -19.53 4.56
N ARG A 102 21.24 -20.83 4.74
CA ARG A 102 20.00 -21.59 4.87
C ARG A 102 19.02 -21.03 5.90
N ALA A 103 17.73 -21.01 5.56
CA ALA A 103 16.62 -21.46 6.41
C ALA A 103 15.31 -21.33 5.63
N ARG A 104 14.77 -22.49 5.25
CA ARG A 104 13.50 -22.67 4.57
C ARG A 104 12.42 -22.71 5.64
N GLU A 105 11.83 -21.56 5.95
CA GLU A 105 10.58 -21.43 6.69
C GLU A 105 9.79 -20.27 6.06
N GLU A 106 8.47 -20.46 5.99
CA GLU A 106 7.46 -19.74 5.20
C GLU A 106 7.83 -18.30 4.87
N ARG A 107 8.51 -18.15 3.72
CA ARG A 107 8.93 -16.86 3.22
C ARG A 107 7.75 -16.23 2.51
N ILE A 108 7.25 -15.12 3.05
CA ILE A 108 6.63 -14.08 2.22
C ILE A 108 7.50 -13.99 0.95
N GLY A 109 6.92 -14.27 -0.21
CA GLY A 109 7.66 -14.33 -1.47
C GLY A 109 8.47 -13.05 -1.62
N ILE A 110 9.78 -13.19 -1.86
CA ILE A 110 10.63 -12.03 -2.12
C ILE A 110 10.03 -11.33 -3.35
N PRO A 111 9.65 -10.05 -3.28
CA PRO A 111 9.13 -9.34 -4.43
C PRO A 111 10.24 -9.28 -5.49
N VAL A 112 10.06 -10.03 -6.57
CA VAL A 112 10.98 -10.00 -7.70
C VAL A 112 10.62 -8.77 -8.54
N PHE A 113 11.59 -7.88 -8.74
CA PHE A 113 11.42 -6.78 -9.68
C PHE A 113 11.19 -7.35 -11.09
N LYS A 114 10.18 -6.85 -11.79
CA LYS A 114 9.97 -7.19 -13.19
C LYS A 114 11.22 -6.78 -13.99
N THR A 115 11.67 -7.65 -14.89
CA THR A 115 12.77 -7.36 -15.81
C THR A 115 12.44 -6.18 -16.74
N ASP A 116 11.15 -5.97 -17.03
CA ASP A 116 10.64 -4.77 -17.69
C ASP A 116 9.31 -4.34 -17.02
N PRO A 117 9.23 -3.12 -16.45
CA PRO A 117 8.02 -2.63 -15.81
C PRO A 117 6.85 -2.39 -16.79
N ALA A 118 7.12 -2.21 -18.09
CA ALA A 118 6.11 -2.00 -19.12
C ALA A 118 5.48 -3.31 -19.62
N LEU A 119 6.08 -4.46 -19.31
CA LEU A 119 5.55 -5.78 -19.65
C LEU A 119 4.61 -6.29 -18.55
N ASP A 120 3.37 -6.57 -18.93
CA ASP A 120 2.40 -7.26 -18.09
C ASP A 120 2.72 -8.77 -18.02
N PRO A 121 2.36 -9.45 -16.91
CA PRO A 121 2.70 -10.85 -16.71
C PRO A 121 2.12 -11.79 -17.79
N GLU A 122 0.98 -11.43 -18.39
CA GLU A 122 0.36 -12.25 -19.43
C GLU A 122 1.15 -12.17 -20.74
N THR A 123 1.71 -11.01 -21.10
CA THR A 123 2.59 -10.89 -22.28
C THR A 123 3.85 -11.75 -22.15
N VAL A 124 4.45 -11.83 -20.95
CA VAL A 124 5.61 -12.70 -20.70
C VAL A 124 5.21 -14.18 -20.78
N ALA A 125 4.05 -14.56 -20.22
CA ALA A 125 3.54 -15.92 -20.29
C ALA A 125 3.24 -16.35 -21.74
N ASN A 126 2.66 -15.46 -22.55
CA ASN A 126 2.39 -15.69 -23.97
C ASN A 126 3.68 -15.87 -24.77
N ALA A 127 4.71 -15.05 -24.51
CA ALA A 127 6.02 -15.19 -25.14
C ALA A 127 6.70 -16.52 -24.77
N GLY A 128 6.67 -16.90 -23.48
CA GLY A 128 7.21 -18.18 -23.00
C GLY A 128 6.46 -19.40 -23.54
N ALA A 129 5.15 -19.27 -23.78
CA ALA A 129 4.31 -20.30 -24.39
C ALA A 129 4.38 -20.31 -25.94
N GLY A 130 5.19 -19.44 -26.56
CA GLY A 130 5.33 -19.38 -28.02
C GLY A 130 4.13 -18.77 -28.75
N LEU A 131 3.19 -18.15 -28.03
CA LEU A 131 1.99 -17.47 -28.55
C LEU A 131 2.35 -16.09 -29.13
N THR A 132 3.27 -16.08 -30.08
CA THR A 132 3.69 -14.85 -30.77
C THR A 132 2.69 -14.47 -31.87
N PRO A 133 2.58 -13.18 -32.23
CA PRO A 133 1.75 -12.76 -33.37
C PRO A 133 2.11 -13.46 -34.69
N GLN A 134 3.38 -13.84 -34.88
CA GLN A 134 3.83 -14.62 -36.03
C GLN A 134 3.34 -16.07 -36.00
N PHE A 135 3.30 -16.68 -34.82
CA PHE A 135 2.72 -18.00 -34.64
C PHE A 135 1.21 -18.00 -34.91
N ILE A 136 0.48 -17.01 -34.37
CA ILE A 136 -0.97 -16.88 -34.60
C ILE A 136 -1.28 -16.63 -36.08
N SER A 137 -0.49 -15.79 -36.77
CA SER A 137 -0.70 -15.52 -38.19
C SER A 137 -0.42 -16.73 -39.10
N SER A 138 0.38 -17.70 -38.64
CA SER A 138 0.62 -18.95 -39.37
C SER A 138 -0.64 -19.82 -39.49
N PHE A 139 -1.57 -19.75 -38.53
CA PHE A 139 -2.87 -20.43 -38.61
C PHE A 139 -3.90 -19.67 -39.46
N GLY A 140 -3.63 -18.40 -39.77
CA GLY A 140 -4.52 -17.54 -40.57
C GLY A 140 -4.26 -17.60 -42.08
N LYS A 141 -3.21 -18.28 -42.54
CA LYS A 141 -3.03 -18.54 -43.97
C LYS A 141 -4.05 -19.58 -44.43
N LYS A 142 -5.12 -19.12 -45.09
CA LYS A 142 -5.91 -19.98 -45.98
C LYS A 142 -4.95 -20.65 -46.98
N PRO A 143 -5.04 -21.96 -47.22
CA PRO A 143 -4.31 -22.58 -48.33
C PRO A 143 -4.73 -21.89 -49.63
N ASP A 144 -3.75 -21.73 -50.53
CA ASP A 144 -3.90 -21.05 -51.82
C ASP A 144 -5.16 -21.49 -52.57
N GLU A 145 -5.86 -20.49 -53.09
CA GLU A 145 -7.17 -20.56 -53.71
C GLU A 145 -7.09 -21.19 -55.11
N ASP A 146 -7.05 -22.52 -55.18
CA ASP A 146 -7.26 -23.25 -56.43
C ASP A 146 -8.74 -23.60 -56.64
N THR A 147 -9.44 -22.64 -57.27
CA THR A 147 -10.51 -22.81 -58.27
C THR A 147 -11.63 -23.85 -58.01
N LYS A 148 -12.82 -23.37 -57.61
CA LYS A 148 -14.15 -23.54 -58.27
C LYS A 148 -15.31 -23.08 -57.36
N PRO A 149 -16.22 -22.19 -57.79
CA PRO A 149 -17.41 -21.87 -57.00
C PRO A 149 -18.54 -22.84 -57.36
N VAL A 150 -19.06 -23.60 -56.38
CA VAL A 150 -20.29 -24.38 -56.59
C VAL A 150 -21.20 -24.32 -55.36
N ALA A 151 -22.44 -23.95 -55.66
CA ALA A 151 -23.70 -24.09 -54.92
C ALA A 151 -24.08 -23.00 -53.90
N THR A 152 -25.17 -22.33 -54.30
CA THR A 152 -26.00 -21.33 -53.64
C THR A 152 -26.63 -21.83 -52.34
N LEU A 153 -26.64 -20.96 -51.33
CA LEU A 153 -27.31 -21.11 -50.04
C LEU A 153 -28.83 -20.96 -50.20
N ASP A 154 -29.52 -22.06 -50.50
CA ASP A 154 -30.92 -22.23 -50.12
C ASP A 154 -30.99 -23.35 -49.07
N GLU A 155 -31.83 -23.15 -48.04
CA GLU A 155 -32.14 -24.10 -46.94
C GLU A 155 -31.29 -24.07 -45.66
N ARG A 156 -31.18 -22.91 -45.00
CA ARG A 156 -31.18 -22.90 -43.52
C ARG A 156 -32.48 -22.28 -43.00
N LYS A 157 -33.53 -23.08 -42.96
CA LYS A 157 -34.85 -22.70 -42.43
C LYS A 157 -34.81 -22.69 -40.89
N ILE A 158 -34.41 -21.56 -40.31
CA ILE A 158 -34.47 -21.34 -38.86
C ILE A 158 -35.93 -21.06 -38.48
N ARG A 159 -36.51 -21.84 -37.56
CA ARG A 159 -37.85 -21.57 -37.01
C ARG A 159 -37.73 -20.64 -35.82
N VAL A 160 -38.30 -19.45 -35.93
CA VAL A 160 -38.45 -18.51 -34.81
C VAL A 160 -39.64 -18.97 -33.97
N VAL A 161 -39.43 -19.20 -32.67
CA VAL A 161 -40.46 -19.58 -31.70
C VAL A 161 -40.54 -18.52 -30.60
N GLY A 162 -41.48 -17.59 -30.73
CA GLY A 162 -41.78 -16.59 -29.71
C GLY A 162 -42.37 -15.31 -30.29
N PRO A 163 -43.23 -14.59 -29.56
CA PRO A 163 -43.76 -13.29 -29.99
C PRO A 163 -42.65 -12.24 -30.06
N GLU A 164 -42.73 -11.38 -31.07
CA GLU A 164 -41.78 -10.31 -31.36
C GLU A 164 -42.00 -9.14 -30.39
N PHE A 165 -41.03 -8.88 -29.50
CA PHE A 165 -41.05 -7.72 -28.61
C PHE A 165 -40.05 -6.67 -29.13
N PHE A 166 -40.49 -5.82 -30.05
CA PHE A 166 -39.75 -4.60 -30.37
C PHE A 166 -40.31 -3.43 -29.57
N PRO A 167 -39.47 -2.60 -28.91
CA PRO A 167 -39.92 -1.37 -28.27
C PRO A 167 -40.33 -0.36 -29.35
N VAL A 168 -41.54 0.18 -29.21
CA VAL A 168 -42.06 1.26 -30.05
C VAL A 168 -41.27 2.54 -29.74
N GLN A 169 -40.68 3.16 -30.77
CA GLN A 169 -40.09 4.51 -30.69
C GLN A 169 -41.17 5.58 -30.80
#